data_AF-A0A920APF6-F1
#
_entry.id   AF-A0A920APF6-F1
#
_cell.length_a   1.000
_cell.length_b   1.000
_cell.length_c   1.000
_cell.angle_alpha   90.00
_cell.angle_beta   90.00
_cell.angle_gamma   90.00
#
_symmetry.space_group_name_H-M   'P 1'
#
loop_
_entity.id
_entity.type
_entity.pdbx_description
1 polymer ?
#
loop_
_entity_poly.entity_id
_entity_poly.type
_entity_poly.pdbx_seq_one_letter_code
_entity_poly.pdbx_strand_id
1 'polypeptide(L)' 'MSDYMSHGGRFVLVGLSKGELTYTHPKVHAKEMTLMCSRNANIEDFEYVISVINQFPTEVIYHS' A
#
# COMPACT_ATOMS: atom_id res chain seq x y z
N MET A 1 10.77 -7.77 -6.52
CA MET A 1 9.91 -6.82 -5.76
C MET A 1 10.75 -5.89 -4.89
N SER A 2 11.60 -6.42 -4.02
CA SER A 2 12.46 -5.60 -3.15
C SER A 2 13.43 -4.69 -3.91
N ASP A 3 13.82 -5.02 -5.15
CA ASP A 3 14.70 -4.18 -5.98
C ASP A 3 14.08 -2.83 -6.38
N TYR A 4 12.75 -2.78 -6.53
CA TYR A 4 12.01 -1.57 -6.92
C TYR A 4 11.60 -0.68 -5.74
N MET A 5 11.79 -1.15 -4.51
CA MET A 5 11.40 -0.38 -3.33
C MET A 5 12.39 0.76 -3.06
N SER A 6 11.89 1.95 -2.69
CA SER A 6 12.73 3.01 -2.13
C SER A 6 13.19 2.66 -0.71
N HIS A 7 14.22 3.35 -0.22
CA HIS A 7 14.57 3.32 1.20
C HIS A 7 13.38 3.85 2.03
N GLY A 8 13.08 3.22 3.16
CA GLY A 8 11.90 3.47 4.00
C GLY A 8 10.57 3.07 3.37
N GLY A 9 10.57 2.37 2.23
CA GLY A 9 9.35 2.04 1.49
C GLY A 9 8.41 1.10 2.26
N ARG A 10 7.10 1.29 2.06
CA ARG A 10 6.06 0.43 2.65
C ARG A 10 5.42 -0.44 1.57
N PHE A 11 5.46 -1.75 1.77
CA PHE A 11 4.81 -2.74 0.92
C PHE A 11 3.56 -3.28 1.63
N VAL A 12 2.38 -2.91 1.12
CA VAL A 12 1.08 -3.30 1.69
C VAL A 12 0.46 -4.41 0.84
N LEU A 13 0.28 -5.58 1.44
CA LEU A 13 -0.42 -6.72 0.86
C LEU A 13 -1.91 -6.61 1.14
N VAL A 14 -2.73 -6.61 0.09
CA VAL A 14 -4.20 -6.59 0.19
C VAL A 14 -4.75 -7.90 -0.37
N GLY A 15 -5.56 -8.60 0.42
CA GLY A 15 -6.15 -9.89 0.04
C GLY A 15 -5.31 -11.11 0.44
N LEU A 16 -5.64 -12.27 -0.12
CA LEU A 16 -5.04 -13.57 0.25
C LEU A 16 -4.09 -14.09 -0.84
N SER A 17 -2.89 -14.52 -0.41
CA SER A 17 -1.97 -15.31 -1.22
C SER A 17 -2.33 -16.80 -1.13
N LYS A 18 -2.23 -17.54 -2.24
CA LYS A 18 -2.44 -19.01 -2.26
C LYS A 18 -1.22 -19.83 -1.81
N GLY A 19 -0.10 -19.18 -1.48
CA GLY A 19 1.13 -19.85 -1.05
C GLY A 19 2.00 -18.98 -0.14
N GLU A 20 3.15 -19.51 0.26
CA GLU A 20 4.10 -18.79 1.10
C GLU A 20 4.73 -17.60 0.37
N LEU A 21 4.94 -16.51 1.12
CA LEU A 21 5.63 -15.33 0.64
C LEU A 21 7.03 -15.29 1.25
N THR A 22 8.06 -15.34 0.42
CA THR A 22 9.47 -15.31 0.84
C THR A 22 10.12 -13.97 0.53
N TYR A 23 10.89 -13.43 1.47
CA TYR A 23 11.60 -12.15 1.33
C TYR A 23 13.09 -12.32 1.64
N THR A 24 13.93 -11.61 0.88
CA THR A 24 15.39 -11.60 1.09
C THR A 24 15.75 -10.62 2.20
N HIS A 25 16.14 -11.12 3.39
CA HIS A 25 16.43 -10.29 4.57
C HIS A 25 17.41 -9.13 4.30
N PRO A 26 18.57 -9.31 3.61
CA PRO A 26 19.46 -8.20 3.27
C PRO A 26 18.78 -7.06 2.51
N LYS A 27 17.85 -7.37 1.59
CA LYS A 27 17.15 -6.35 0.81
C LYS A 27 16.07 -5.63 1.62
N VAL A 28 15.42 -6.33 2.55
CA VAL A 28 14.46 -5.73 3.48
C VAL A 28 15.18 -4.78 4.44
N HIS A 29 16.30 -5.24 5.00
CA HIS A 29 17.09 -4.48 5.96
C HIS A 29 17.77 -3.26 5.33
N ALA A 30 18.45 -3.44 4.19
CA ALA A 30 19.15 -2.35 3.50
C ALA A 30 18.23 -1.20 3.09
N LYS A 31 16.93 -1.48 2.90
CA LYS A 31 15.93 -0.49 2.49
C LYS A 31 15.03 -0.04 3.62
N GLU A 32 15.27 -0.45 4.87
CA GLU A 32 14.40 -0.15 6.02
C GLU A 32 12.91 -0.39 5.68
N MET A 33 12.64 -1.49 4.99
CA MET A 33 11.33 -1.72 4.36
C MET A 33 10.29 -2.12 5.42
N THR A 34 9.10 -1.53 5.33
CA THR A 34 7.93 -1.95 6.12
C THR A 34 7.06 -2.91 5.32
N LEU A 35 6.87 -4.13 5.81
CA LEU A 35 5.90 -5.10 5.26
C LEU A 35 4.61 -5.06 6.08
N MET A 36 3.47 -4.81 5.42
CA MET A 36 2.17 -4.72 6.07
C MET A 36 1.15 -5.59 5.34
N CYS A 37 0.30 -6.28 6.07
CA CYS A 37 -0.87 -6.97 5.51
C CYS A 37 -2.13 -6.20 5.91
N SER A 38 -2.95 -5.85 4.93
CA SER A 38 -4.25 -5.23 5.14
C SER A 38 -5.38 -6.22 4.80
N ARG A 39 -6.47 -6.13 5.56
CA ARG A 39 -7.72 -6.88 5.32
C ARG A 39 -8.79 -5.92 4.81
N ASN A 40 -10.03 -6.43 4.73
CA ASN A 40 -11.18 -5.59 4.38
C ASN A 40 -11.27 -4.39 5.33
N ALA A 41 -11.59 -3.25 4.74
CA ALA A 41 -11.95 -2.03 5.44
C ALA A 41 -13.21 -2.27 6.30
N ASN A 42 -13.26 -1.60 7.46
CA ASN A 42 -14.46 -1.56 8.28
C ASN A 42 -15.42 -0.46 7.80
N ILE A 43 -16.59 -0.33 8.43
CA ILE A 43 -17.62 0.65 8.02
C ILE A 43 -17.07 2.07 8.17
N GLU A 44 -16.32 2.32 9.23
CA GLU A 44 -15.74 3.63 9.57
C GLU A 44 -14.75 4.11 8.49
N ASP A 45 -13.96 3.18 7.93
CA ASP A 45 -13.06 3.44 6.81
C ASP A 45 -13.86 3.90 5.57
N PHE A 46 -15.01 3.28 5.30
CA PHE A 46 -15.88 3.68 4.18
C PHE A 46 -16.51 5.05 4.41
N GLU A 47 -17.03 5.32 5.61
CA GLU A 47 -17.58 6.62 5.99
C GLU A 47 -16.53 7.73 5.83
N TYR A 48 -15.31 7.46 6.27
CA TYR A 48 -14.19 8.38 6.09
C TYR A 48 -13.92 8.67 4.61
N VAL A 49 -13.80 7.64 3.76
CA VAL A 49 -13.57 7.83 2.31
C VAL A 49 -14.70 8.66 1.70
N ILE A 50 -15.96 8.35 1.98
CA ILE A 50 -17.12 9.10 1.47
C ILE A 50 -17.03 10.58 1.89
N SER A 51 -16.61 10.87 3.13
CA SER A 51 -16.52 12.24 3.62
C SER A 51 -15.45 13.08 2.91
N VAL A 52 -14.40 12.44 2.37
CA VAL A 52 -13.27 13.13 1.73
C VAL A 52 -13.23 12.96 0.21
N ILE A 53 -14.07 12.11 -0.39
CA ILE A 53 -13.97 11.74 -1.81
C ILE A 53 -14.07 12.94 -2.77
N ASN A 54 -14.89 13.94 -2.42
CA ASN A 54 -15.06 15.17 -3.21
C ASN A 54 -13.86 16.13 -3.13
N GLN A 55 -12.90 15.89 -2.24
CA GLN A 55 -11.67 16.68 -2.13
C GLN A 55 -10.60 16.17 -3.10
N PHE A 56 -10.83 15.04 -3.77
CA PHE A 56 -9.89 14.47 -4.71
C PHE A 56 -9.76 15.36 -5.96
N PRO A 57 -8.56 15.83 -6.32
CA PRO A 57 -8.37 16.80 -7.40
C PRO A 57 -8.46 16.12 -8.77
N THR A 58 -9.69 15.83 -9.22
CA THR A 58 -9.96 15.15 -10.50
C THR A 58 -9.50 15.96 -11.71
N GLU A 59 -9.59 17.29 -11.65
CA GLU A 59 -9.23 18.20 -12.76
C GLU A 59 -7.77 18.05 -13.21
N VAL A 60 -6.86 17.74 -12.27
CA VAL A 60 -5.42 17.59 -12.53
C VAL A 60 -5.12 16.32 -13.33
N ILE A 61 -5.97 15.30 -13.23
CA ILE A 61 -5.79 14.01 -13.90
C ILE A 61 -6.27 14.06 -15.36
N TYR A 62 -7.29 14.86 -15.67
CA TYR A 62 -7.83 14.96 -17.04
C TYR A 62 -7.02 15.87 -17.96
N HIS A 63 -6.06 16.62 -17.43
CA HIS A 63 -5.21 17.57 -18.19
C HIS A 63 -3.74 17.12 -18.31
N SER A 64 -3.43 15.86 -17.96
CA SER A 64 -2.11 15.22 -18.08
C SER A 64 -2.01 14.26 -19.26
#